data_AF-A0A962YZU1-F1
#
_entry.id   AF-A0A962YZU1-F1
#
_cell.length_a   1.000
_cell.length_b   1.000
_cell.length_c   1.000
_cell.angle_alpha   90.00
_cell.angle_beta   90.00
_cell.angle_gamma   90.00
#
_symmetry.space_group_name_H-M   'P 1'
#
loop_
_entity.id
_entity.type
_entity.pdbx_description
1 polymer ?
#
loop_
_entity_poly.entity_id
_entity_poly.type
_entity_poly.pdbx_seq_one_letter_code
_entity_poly.pdbx_strand_id
1 'polypeptide(L)' 'AVAGIDRGLLVLVGVEREDDRRKAERLLERLLGYRVFPDSDGRMNISLAQMGGGLLLVPQFT' A
#
# COMPACT_ATOMS: atom_id res chain seq x y z
N ALA A 1 -3.37 -21.72 -1.18
CA ALA A 1 -3.46 -20.33 -0.68
C ALA A 1 -4.19 -19.49 -1.72
N VAL A 2 -4.97 -18.49 -1.32
CA VAL A 2 -5.76 -17.65 -2.26
C VAL A 2 -4.95 -16.44 -2.75
N ALA A 3 -4.08 -15.88 -1.93
CA ALA A 3 -3.12 -14.84 -2.31
C ALA A 3 -1.95 -14.78 -1.31
N GLY A 4 -0.83 -14.18 -1.71
CA GLY A 4 0.35 -13.94 -0.89
C GLY A 4 1.31 -12.95 -1.55
N ILE A 5 2.11 -12.27 -0.76
CA ILE A 5 3.23 -11.41 -1.21
C ILE A 5 4.45 -11.74 -0.37
N ASP A 6 5.65 -11.54 -0.93
CA ASP A 6 6.90 -11.62 -0.17
C ASP A 6 7.04 -10.36 0.71
N ARG A 7 7.90 -9.43 0.32
CA ARG A 7 8.09 -8.17 1.05
C ARG A 7 7.22 -7.07 0.45
N GLY A 8 6.48 -6.35 1.29
CA GLY A 8 5.69 -5.22 0.85
C GLY A 8 4.62 -4.78 1.84
N LEU A 9 3.46 -4.35 1.34
CA LEU A 9 2.34 -3.88 2.16
C LEU A 9 1.13 -4.79 2.03
N LEU A 10 0.58 -5.21 3.18
CA LEU A 10 -0.81 -5.63 3.29
C LEU A 10 -1.65 -4.41 3.65
N VAL A 11 -2.63 -4.09 2.82
CA VAL A 11 -3.50 -2.92 3.02
C VAL A 11 -4.93 -3.42 3.18
N LEU A 12 -5.52 -3.08 4.33
CA LEU A 12 -6.94 -3.23 4.56
C LEU A 12 -7.66 -2.06 3.89
N VAL A 13 -8.52 -2.35 2.92
CA VAL A 13 -9.20 -1.35 2.09
C VAL A 13 -10.66 -1.27 2.49
N GLY A 14 -11.08 -0.12 3.01
CA GLY A 14 -12.49 0.27 3.14
C GLY A 14 -12.91 1.12 1.96
N VAL A 15 -14.15 0.96 1.50
CA VAL A 15 -14.77 1.78 0.46
C VAL A 15 -16.01 2.44 1.04
N GLU A 16 -16.09 3.77 0.94
CA GLU A 16 -17.21 4.57 1.41
C GLU A 16 -18.21 4.90 0.28
N ARG A 17 -19.43 5.32 0.64
CA ARG A 17 -20.51 5.62 -0.33
C ARG A 17 -20.14 6.71 -1.34
N GLU A 18 -19.30 7.65 -0.92
CA GLU A 18 -18.89 8.79 -1.74
C GLU A 18 -17.52 8.56 -2.39
N ASP A 19 -16.97 7.35 -2.31
CA ASP A 19 -15.71 7.04 -2.99
C ASP A 19 -15.90 6.98 -4.51
N ASP A 20 -14.92 7.52 -5.20
CA ASP A 20 -14.85 7.55 -6.64
C ASP A 20 -13.47 7.10 -7.12
N ARG A 21 -13.35 6.96 -8.43
CA ARG A 21 -12.08 6.57 -9.06
C ARG A 21 -10.93 7.50 -8.71
N ARG A 22 -11.19 8.80 -8.59
CA ARG A 22 -10.16 9.81 -8.28
C ARG A 22 -9.63 9.63 -6.86
N LYS A 23 -10.49 9.33 -5.88
CA LYS A 23 -10.09 9.00 -4.51
C LYS A 23 -9.29 7.70 -4.47
N ALA A 24 -9.71 6.69 -5.22
CA ALA A 24 -8.97 5.42 -5.34
C ALA A 24 -7.57 5.60 -5.96
N GLU A 25 -7.45 6.37 -7.04
CA GLU A 25 -6.17 6.70 -7.68
C GLU A 25 -5.24 7.44 -6.70
N ARG A 26 -5.77 8.43 -5.98
CA ARG A 26 -5.01 9.14 -4.93
C ARG A 26 -4.58 8.24 -3.78
N LEU A 27 -5.44 7.30 -3.36
CA LEU A 27 -5.07 6.31 -2.35
C LEU A 27 -3.90 5.44 -2.85
N LEU A 28 -4.00 4.94 -4.08
CA LEU A 28 -2.94 4.13 -4.69
C LEU A 28 -1.62 4.90 -4.80
N GLU A 29 -1.64 6.14 -5.30
CA GLU A 29 -0.45 7.02 -5.35
C GLU A 29 0.20 7.18 -3.98
N ARG A 30 -0.62 7.40 -2.94
CA ARG A 30 -0.13 7.49 -1.56
C ARG A 30 0.50 6.18 -1.11
N LEU A 31 -0.16 5.04 -1.31
CA LEU A 31 0.36 3.72 -0.89
C LEU A 31 1.70 3.40 -1.56
N LEU A 32 1.84 3.67 -2.86
CA LEU A 32 3.07 3.41 -3.61
C LEU A 32 4.21 4.36 -3.22
N GLY A 33 3.87 5.62 -2.88
CA GLY A 33 4.82 6.66 -2.50
C GLY A 33 5.15 6.74 -1.01
N TYR A 34 4.42 6.05 -0.14
CA TYR A 34 4.60 6.17 1.30
C TYR A 34 5.93 5.58 1.75
N ARG A 35 6.78 6.40 2.39
CA ARG A 35 8.13 6.02 2.83
C ARG A 35 8.08 5.32 4.17
N VAL A 36 7.79 4.03 4.14
CA VAL A 36 7.61 3.17 5.32
C VAL A 36 8.53 1.95 5.33
N PHE A 37 9.58 1.97 4.52
CA PHE A 37 10.61 0.94 4.54
C PHE A 37 11.97 1.55 4.91
N PRO A 38 12.81 0.81 5.63
CA PRO A 38 14.13 1.28 6.03
C PRO A 38 15.06 1.39 4.82
N ASP A 39 15.89 2.44 4.82
CA ASP A 39 17.08 2.57 3.97
C ASP A 39 18.29 1.82 4.56
N SER A 40 19.48 2.04 3.98
CA SER A 40 20.73 1.44 4.44
C SER A 40 21.13 1.83 5.86
N ASP A 41 20.66 2.98 6.35
CA ASP A 41 20.94 3.51 7.69
C ASP A 41 19.82 3.14 8.68
N GLY A 42 18.87 2.30 8.26
CA GLY A 42 17.72 1.88 9.05
C GLY A 42 16.63 2.95 9.20
N ARG A 43 16.70 4.06 8.45
CA ARG A 43 15.72 5.14 8.51
C ARG A 43 14.56 4.88 7.55
N MET A 44 13.34 5.23 7.94
CA MET A 44 12.13 4.99 7.16
C MET A 44 12.01 5.97 5.98
N ASN A 45 12.76 5.70 4.90
CA ASN A 45 12.91 6.61 3.77
C ASN A 45 12.57 5.99 2.41
N ILE A 46 12.33 4.69 2.37
CA ILE A 46 12.07 3.96 1.12
C ILE A 46 10.57 3.70 0.98
N SER A 47 10.01 3.98 -0.20
CA SER A 47 8.62 3.66 -0.53
C SER A 47 8.46 2.27 -1.16
N LEU A 48 7.22 1.76 -1.20
CA LEU A 48 6.92 0.47 -1.81
C LEU A 48 7.38 0.41 -3.27
N ALA A 49 7.13 1.48 -4.04
CA ALA A 49 7.57 1.59 -5.43
C ALA A 49 9.10 1.57 -5.58
N GLN A 50 9.82 2.25 -4.68
CA GLN A 50 11.28 2.29 -4.72
C GLN A 50 11.93 0.93 -4.42
N MET A 51 11.33 0.13 -3.52
CA MET A 51 11.84 -1.19 -3.18
C MET A 51 11.33 -2.33 -4.10
N GLY A 52 10.40 -2.03 -5.01
CA GLY A 52 9.79 -3.06 -5.88
C GLY A 52 9.00 -4.13 -5.12
N GLY A 53 8.40 -3.76 -3.98
CA GLY A 53 7.69 -4.70 -3.11
C GLY A 53 6.27 -5.03 -3.58
N GLY A 54 5.70 -6.10 -3.03
CA GLY A 54 4.32 -6.53 -3.31
C GLY A 54 3.26 -5.68 -2.60
N LEU A 55 2.09 -5.55 -3.20
CA LEU A 55 0.92 -4.92 -2.58
C LEU A 55 -0.22 -5.93 -2.50
N LEU A 56 -0.67 -6.24 -1.29
CA LEU A 56 -1.80 -7.13 -1.05
C LEU A 56 -2.97 -6.33 -0.49
N LEU A 57 -4.02 -6.17 -1.29
CA LEU A 57 -5.23 -5.46 -0.88
C LEU A 57 -6.28 -6.44 -0.35
N VAL A 58 -6.81 -6.18 0.84
CA VAL A 58 -7.85 -7.00 1.46
C VAL A 58 -9.03 -6.10 1.83
N PRO A 59 -10.24 -6.33 1.32
CA PRO A 59 -11.41 -5.55 1.71
C PRO A 59 -11.69 -5.67 3.21
N GLN A 60 -11.96 -4.54 3.88
CA GLN A 60 -12.30 -4.50 5.30
C GLN A 60 -13.42 -3.49 5.53
N PHE A 61 -14.58 -3.99 5.99
CA PHE A 61 -15.81 -3.21 6.18
C PHE A 61 -16.22 -3.09 7.66
N THR A 62 -15.27 -3.29 8.58
CA THR A 62 -15.46 -3.26 10.05
C THR A 62 -15.52 -1.87 10.62
#